data_AF-A0AAD1WM24-F1
#
_entry.id   AF-A0AAD1WM24-F1
#
_cell.length_a   1.000
_cell.length_b   1.000
_cell.length_c   1.000
_cell.angle_alpha   90.00
_cell.angle_beta   90.00
_cell.angle_gamma   90.00
#
_symmetry.space_group_name_H-M   'P 1'
#
loop_
_entity.id
_entity.type
_entity.pdbx_description
1 polymer ?
#
loop_
_entity_poly.entity_id
_entity_poly.type
_entity_poly.pdbx_seq_one_letter_code
_entity_poly.pdbx_strand_id
1 'polypeptide(L)'
;MAPHGKELSEDLKNRIIALHKDGIGYKKIAKTLRLSCSMVGKTIQRFHRTGSTQNRPRHGRPKKLSACAQRHIQRLSLGNIHMSAASIAAAVEGVG
;
A
#
# COMPACT_ATOMS: atom_id res chain seq x y z
N MET A 1 -21.65 -14.41 -9.66
CA MET A 1 -21.08 -13.04 -9.56
C MET A 1 -19.57 -13.15 -9.53
N ALA A 2 -18.84 -12.38 -10.36
CA ALA A 2 -17.38 -12.35 -10.31
C ALA A 2 -16.90 -11.63 -9.03
N PRO A 3 -15.80 -12.05 -8.41
CA PRO A 3 -15.32 -11.46 -7.16
C PRO A 3 -14.99 -9.98 -7.35
N HIS A 4 -15.71 -9.11 -6.66
CA HIS A 4 -15.40 -7.69 -6.59
C HIS A 4 -14.16 -7.48 -5.72
N GLY A 5 -13.16 -6.75 -6.23
CA GLY A 5 -11.96 -6.37 -5.47
C GLY A 5 -10.66 -7.09 -5.85
N LYS A 6 -10.65 -7.98 -6.85
CA LYS A 6 -9.40 -8.50 -7.41
C LYS A 6 -8.70 -7.41 -8.22
N GLU A 7 -7.43 -7.16 -7.90
CA GLU A 7 -6.60 -6.21 -8.63
C GLU A 7 -6.29 -6.77 -10.04
N LEU A 8 -6.10 -5.86 -11.01
CA LEU A 8 -5.67 -6.23 -12.35
C LEU A 8 -4.27 -6.85 -12.29
N SER A 9 -4.01 -7.86 -13.12
CA SER A 9 -2.64 -8.38 -13.27
C SER A 9 -1.70 -7.29 -13.75
N GLU A 10 -0.44 -7.40 -13.37
CA GLU A 10 0.57 -6.43 -13.73
C GLU A 10 0.78 -6.37 -15.26
N ASP A 11 0.77 -7.53 -15.92
CA ASP A 11 0.91 -7.63 -17.37
C ASP A 11 -0.14 -6.83 -18.12
N LEU A 12 -1.39 -6.88 -17.66
CA LEU A 12 -2.47 -6.11 -18.27
C LEU A 12 -2.28 -4.61 -18.07
N LYS A 13 -1.76 -4.17 -16.92
CA LYS A 13 -1.45 -2.75 -16.69
C LYS A 13 -0.28 -2.28 -17.55
N ASN A 14 0.76 -3.09 -17.65
CA ASN A 14 1.92 -2.82 -18.51
C ASN A 14 1.47 -2.67 -19.98
N ARG A 15 0.55 -3.55 -20.43
CA ARG A 15 -0.01 -3.45 -21.78
C ARG A 15 -0.89 -2.21 -21.99
N ILE A 16 -1.68 -1.81 -20.99
CA ILE A 16 -2.42 -0.54 -21.03
C ILE A 16 -1.45 0.64 -21.23
N ILE A 17 -0.36 0.67 -20.47
CA ILE A 17 0.61 1.78 -20.54
C ILE A 17 1.39 1.76 -21.85
N ALA A 18 1.78 0.59 -22.36
CA ALA A 18 2.42 0.48 -23.67
C ALA A 18 1.52 1.08 -24.77
N LEU A 19 0.26 0.64 -24.86
CA LEU A 19 -0.70 1.15 -25.84
C LEU A 19 -0.97 2.66 -25.65
N HIS A 20 -0.94 3.16 -24.41
CA HIS A 20 -1.10 4.58 -24.16
C HIS A 20 0.13 5.39 -24.62
N LYS A 21 1.34 4.88 -24.41
CA LYS A 21 2.59 5.48 -24.92
C LYS A 21 2.62 5.49 -26.45
N ASP A 22 2.01 4.51 -27.11
CA ASP A 22 1.82 4.47 -28.55
C ASP A 22 0.77 5.49 -29.06
N GLY A 23 0.19 6.31 -28.18
CA GLY A 23 -0.78 7.35 -28.53
C GLY A 23 -2.20 6.83 -28.75
N ILE A 24 -2.51 5.58 -28.39
CA ILE A 24 -3.85 5.01 -28.57
C ILE A 24 -4.81 5.61 -27.54
N GLY A 25 -5.97 6.07 -28.02
CA GLY A 25 -6.99 6.65 -27.15
C GLY A 25 -7.64 5.64 -26.18
N TYR A 26 -8.08 6.13 -25.02
CA TYR A 26 -8.67 5.35 -23.91
C TYR A 26 -9.75 4.34 -24.35
N LYS A 27 -10.72 4.77 -25.16
CA LYS A 27 -11.83 3.92 -25.63
C LYS A 27 -11.36 2.76 -26.50
N LYS A 28 -10.33 2.98 -27.33
CA LYS A 28 -9.74 1.95 -28.19
C LYS A 28 -9.01 0.91 -27.34
N ILE A 29 -8.18 1.36 -26.39
CA ILE A 29 -7.48 0.47 -25.44
C ILE A 29 -8.48 -0.41 -24.66
N ALA A 30 -9.54 0.21 -24.13
CA ALA A 30 -10.59 -0.48 -23.40
C ALA A 30 -11.26 -1.57 -24.24
N LYS A 31 -11.61 -1.27 -25.50
CA LYS A 31 -12.21 -2.24 -26.43
C LYS A 31 -11.24 -3.39 -26.77
N THR A 32 -9.98 -3.07 -27.06
CA THR A 32 -8.95 -4.07 -27.40
C THR A 32 -8.69 -5.04 -26.25
N LEU A 33 -8.60 -4.53 -25.02
CA LEU A 33 -8.33 -5.35 -23.83
C LEU A 33 -9.60 -5.89 -23.15
N ARG A 34 -10.79 -5.59 -23.69
CA ARG A 34 -12.10 -5.94 -23.10
C ARG A 34 -12.23 -5.47 -21.64
N LEU A 35 -11.70 -4.30 -21.34
CA LEU A 35 -11.76 -3.66 -20.03
C LEU A 35 -12.72 -2.46 -20.05
N SER A 36 -13.11 -1.98 -18.87
CA SER A 36 -13.85 -0.72 -18.78
C SER A 36 -12.94 0.48 -19.03
N CYS A 37 -13.47 1.52 -19.68
CA CYS A 37 -12.74 2.76 -19.93
C CYS A 37 -12.26 3.42 -18.62
N SER A 38 -13.06 3.32 -17.55
CA SER A 38 -12.71 3.83 -16.22
C SER A 38 -11.49 3.12 -15.61
N MET A 39 -11.34 1.82 -15.86
CA MET A 39 -10.20 1.04 -15.37
C MET A 39 -8.91 1.42 -16.10
N VAL A 40 -8.99 1.63 -17.43
CA VAL A 40 -7.88 2.14 -18.23
C VAL A 40 -7.44 3.52 -17.72
N GLY A 41 -8.39 4.45 -17.54
CA GLY A 41 -8.12 5.78 -17.01
C GLY A 41 -7.48 5.75 -15.61
N LYS A 42 -8.02 4.96 -14.68
CA LYS A 42 -7.44 4.79 -13.32
C LYS A 42 -6.01 4.25 -13.35
N THR A 43 -5.73 3.32 -14.27
CA THR A 43 -4.39 2.72 -14.42
C THR A 43 -3.38 3.75 -14.91
N ILE A 44 -3.74 4.50 -15.95
CA ILE A 44 -2.89 5.57 -16.52
C ILE A 44 -2.66 6.67 -15.49
N GLN A 45 -3.72 7.18 -14.84
CA GLN A 45 -3.60 8.22 -13.81
C GLN A 45 -2.69 7.78 -12.66
N ARG A 46 -2.84 6.53 -12.20
CA ARG A 46 -1.95 5.97 -11.17
C ARG A 46 -0.50 5.93 -11.66
N PHE A 47 -0.27 5.46 -12.89
CA PHE A 47 1.07 5.40 -13.46
C PHE A 47 1.72 6.78 -13.57
N HIS A 48 1.00 7.82 -13.99
CA HIS A 48 1.53 9.19 -14.00
C HIS A 48 1.89 9.70 -12.60
N ARG A 49 1.13 9.32 -11.57
CA ARG A 49 1.40 9.73 -10.18
C ARG A 49 2.56 8.96 -9.55
N THR A 50 2.71 7.67 -9.86
CA THR A 50 3.59 6.75 -9.11
C THR A 50 4.75 6.17 -9.91
N GLY A 51 4.73 6.31 -11.23
CA GLY A 51 5.72 5.73 -12.15
C GLY A 51 5.73 4.20 -12.20
N SER A 52 4.75 3.53 -11.59
CA SER A 52 4.76 2.07 -11.38
C SER A 52 3.39 1.45 -11.58
N THR A 53 3.39 0.24 -12.15
CA THR A 53 2.22 -0.64 -12.37
C THR A 53 2.01 -1.66 -11.27
N GLN A 54 3.00 -1.82 -10.40
CA GLN A 54 2.98 -2.77 -9.30
C GLN A 54 1.81 -2.52 -8.35
N ASN A 55 1.23 -3.60 -7.84
CA ASN A 55 0.23 -3.51 -6.77
C ASN A 55 0.94 -3.04 -5.50
N ARG A 56 0.44 -1.97 -4.90
CA ARG A 56 0.98 -1.48 -3.63
C ARG A 56 0.43 -2.34 -2.50
N PRO A 57 1.25 -2.69 -1.50
CA PRO A 57 0.72 -3.25 -0.28
C PRO A 57 -0.31 -2.26 0.29
N ARG A 58 -1.41 -2.80 0.83
CA ARG A 58 -2.41 -1.97 1.49
C ARG A 58 -1.76 -1.24 2.65
N HIS A 59 -1.98 0.07 2.72
CA HIS A 59 -1.58 0.83 3.90
C HIS A 59 -2.50 0.44 5.06
N GLY A 60 -1.89 -0.11 6.11
CA GLY A 60 -2.57 -0.34 7.38
C GLY A 60 -2.65 0.94 8.21
N ARG A 61 -3.27 0.84 9.39
CA ARG A 61 -3.29 1.92 10.37
C ARG A 61 -1.85 2.28 10.80
N PRO A 62 -1.47 3.57 10.81
CA PRO A 62 -0.18 3.98 11.37
C PRO A 62 -0.01 3.48 12.80
N LYS A 63 1.21 3.02 13.13
CA LYS A 63 1.55 2.60 14.50
C LYS A 63 1.64 3.84 15.40
N LYS A 64 1.13 3.74 16.62
CA LYS A 64 1.22 4.82 17.63
C LYS A 64 2.62 4.97 18.21
N LEU A 65 3.37 3.87 18.30
CA LEU A 65 4.69 3.81 18.91
C LEU A 65 5.78 3.76 17.84
N SER A 66 6.90 4.43 18.11
CA SER A 66 8.11 4.30 17.31
C SER A 66 8.73 2.91 17.51
N ALA A 67 9.55 2.46 16.55
CA ALA A 67 10.27 1.20 16.68
C ALA A 67 11.22 1.19 17.88
N CYS A 68 11.75 2.36 18.27
CA CYS A 68 12.61 2.52 19.44
C CYS A 68 11.83 2.33 20.74
N ALA A 69 10.73 3.07 20.90
CA ALA A 69 9.85 2.96 22.06
C ALA A 69 9.31 1.53 22.22
N GLN A 70 8.90 0.89 21.12
CA GLN A 70 8.44 -0.50 21.14
C GLN A 70 9.53 -1.47 21.62
N ARG A 71 10.78 -1.31 21.15
CA ARG A 71 11.92 -2.13 21.61
C ARG A 71 12.24 -1.89 23.09
N HIS A 72 12.14 -0.64 23.55
CA HIS A 72 12.38 -0.29 24.96
C HIS A 72 11.33 -0.94 25.88
N ILE A 73 10.05 -0.85 25.52
CA ILE A 73 8.94 -1.53 26.22
C ILE A 73 9.18 -3.04 26.30
N GLN A 74 9.56 -3.67 25.17
CA GLN A 74 9.86 -5.10 25.14
C GLN A 74 11.01 -5.48 26.08
N ARG A 75 12.08 -4.67 26.12
CA ARG A 75 13.23 -4.93 27.01
C ARG A 75 12.85 -4.83 28.50
N LEU A 76 12.09 -3.79 28.88
CA LEU A 76 11.65 -3.61 30.26
C LEU A 76 10.72 -4.74 30.71
N SER A 77 9.74 -5.10 29.86
CA SER A 77 8.79 -6.17 30.15
C SER A 77 9.45 -7.55 30.27
N LEU A 78 10.44 -7.85 29.42
CA LEU A 78 11.16 -9.13 29.48
C LEU A 78 12.20 -9.18 30.60
N GLY A 79 12.84 -8.04 30.89
CA GLY A 79 13.86 -7.93 31.95
C GLY A 79 13.27 -8.01 33.35
N ASN A 80 12.04 -7.53 33.53
CA ASN A 80 11.30 -7.68 34.78
C ASN A 80 9.82 -7.94 34.48
N ILE A 81 9.45 -9.23 34.51
CA ILE A 81 8.12 -9.72 34.18
C ILE A 81 7.01 -9.21 35.13
N HIS A 82 7.39 -8.68 36.30
CA HIS A 82 6.46 -8.14 37.29
C HIS A 82 6.28 -6.62 37.17
N MET A 83 6.96 -5.95 36.23
CA MET A 83 6.74 -4.52 36.02
C MET A 83 5.35 -4.25 35.47
N SER A 84 4.65 -3.32 36.12
CA SER A 84 3.34 -2.87 35.67
C SER A 84 3.43 -2.01 34.41
N ALA A 85 2.36 -2.02 33.61
CA ALA A 85 2.29 -1.21 32.39
C ALA A 85 2.48 0.29 32.66
N ALA A 86 1.98 0.81 33.78
CA ALA A 86 2.16 2.21 34.17
C ALA A 86 3.63 2.55 34.45
N SER A 87 4.35 1.64 35.11
CA SER A 87 5.79 1.80 35.38
C SER A 87 6.61 1.74 34.09
N ILE A 88 6.26 0.85 33.17
CA ILE A 88 6.89 0.76 31.85
C ILE A 88 6.62 2.03 31.03
N ALA A 89 5.40 2.56 31.05
CA ALA A 89 5.04 3.79 30.35
C ALA A 89 5.86 4.98 30.86
N ALA A 90 5.96 5.14 32.18
CA ALA A 90 6.76 6.20 32.80
C ALA A 90 8.24 6.14 32.40
N ALA A 91 8.80 4.94 32.26
CA ALA A 91 10.19 4.76 31.81
C ALA A 91 10.41 5.12 30.32
N VAL A 92 9.35 5.12 29.50
CA VAL A 92 9.44 5.33 28.04
C VAL A 92 9.23 6.80 27.64
N GLU A 93 8.66 7.65 28.51
CA GLU A 93 8.27 9.04 28.17
C GLU A 93 9.42 9.98 27.75
N GLY A 94 10.68 9.56 27.85
CA GLY A 94 11.86 10.31 27.37
C GLY A 94 12.45 9.82 26.05
N VAL A 95 11.92 8.76 25.44
CA VAL A 95 12.46 8.13 24.23
C VAL A 95 11.57 8.48 23.03
N GLY A 96 11.60 9.75 22.64
CA GLY A 96 10.98 10.27 21.41
C GLY A 96 11.77 9.85 20.18
#